data_AF-A0AA39GPT7-F1
#
_entry.id   AF-A0AA39GPT7-F1
#
_cell.length_a   1.000
_cell.length_b   1.000
_cell.length_c   1.000
_cell.angle_alpha   90.00
_cell.angle_beta   90.00
_cell.angle_gamma   90.00
#
_symmetry.space_group_name_H-M   'P 1'
#
loop_
_entity.id
_entity.type
_entity.pdbx_description
1 polymer ?
#
loop_
_entity_poly.entity_id
_entity_poly.type
_entity_poly.pdbx_seq_one_letter_code
_entity_poly.pdbx_strand_id
1 'polypeptide(L)'
;MRLYLLPLSTRRTLIYAQRIGESTTHNETGLLNKATASAARLWARWEAKEKGWQRKVVDYGNVAMRRIPYEEWGLKSIPPLSSRRKTDELQAKEKIELVFPGKILPLAKVEGIAKTLATERENLHRKSMIWCIIGMPITIPFALVPHIQWLLEHKLLQPSPSETLDKLYGCKEGQSPHPPVVIGEGGEAAKEKMLLTEEQARGFSETLELPALALELERAIWQVEEAIKKEDSSLTAKKNANSEAETQSQKDSIKEKGS
;
A
#
# COMPACT_ATOMS: atom_id res chain seq x y z
N MET A 1 6.65 -6.11 -17.57
CA MET A 1 6.49 -5.14 -16.45
C MET A 1 7.36 -5.58 -15.29
N ARG A 2 7.66 -4.69 -14.33
CA ARG A 2 8.47 -4.99 -13.15
C ARG A 2 7.70 -4.59 -11.89
N LEU A 3 7.67 -5.47 -10.89
CA LEU A 3 7.01 -5.24 -9.62
C LEU A 3 8.06 -4.94 -8.56
N TYR A 4 7.82 -3.91 -7.76
CA TYR A 4 8.65 -3.53 -6.62
C TYR A 4 7.88 -3.81 -5.34
N LEU A 5 8.51 -4.53 -4.42
CA LEU A 5 8.06 -4.69 -3.04
C LEU A 5 8.91 -3.81 -2.14
N LEU A 6 8.26 -2.82 -1.53
CA LEU A 6 8.90 -1.79 -0.71
C LEU A 6 8.38 -1.87 0.72
N PRO A 7 9.11 -2.54 1.63
CA PRO A 7 8.75 -2.57 3.04
C PRO A 7 8.72 -1.17 3.66
N LEU A 8 7.55 -0.77 4.16
CA LEU A 8 7.37 0.52 4.85
C LEU A 8 7.66 0.37 6.34
N SER A 9 7.22 -0.74 6.91
CA SER A 9 7.42 -1.13 8.30
C SER A 9 7.79 -2.60 8.39
N THR A 10 8.06 -3.08 9.61
CA THR A 10 8.29 -4.49 9.89
C THR A 10 7.09 -5.41 9.56
N ARG A 11 5.90 -4.85 9.32
CA ARG A 11 4.66 -5.60 9.03
C ARG A 11 4.02 -5.24 7.70
N ARG A 12 4.25 -4.02 7.20
CA ARG A 12 3.54 -3.45 6.05
C ARG A 12 4.46 -3.19 4.89
N THR A 13 4.00 -3.53 3.70
CA THR A 13 4.76 -3.46 2.46
C THR A 13 3.92 -2.80 1.38
N LEU A 14 4.49 -1.85 0.66
CA LEU A 14 3.92 -1.27 -0.55
C LEU A 14 4.30 -2.12 -1.76
N ILE A 15 3.35 -2.36 -2.65
CA ILE A 15 3.61 -2.94 -3.98
C ILE A 15 3.44 -1.86 -5.05
N TYR A 16 4.41 -1.76 -5.96
CA TYR A 16 4.39 -0.81 -7.07
C TYR A 16 4.76 -1.50 -8.38
N ALA A 17 4.03 -1.25 -9.46
CA ALA A 17 4.32 -1.80 -10.77
C ALA A 17 4.87 -0.74 -11.73
N GLN A 18 6.11 -0.96 -12.19
CA GLN A 18 6.69 -0.22 -13.30
C GLN A 18 6.34 -0.90 -14.62
N ARG A 19 5.80 -0.12 -15.55
CA ARG A 19 5.54 -0.57 -16.92
C ARG A 19 6.80 -0.36 -17.75
N ILE A 20 7.54 -1.44 -17.97
CA ILE A 20 8.70 -1.45 -18.86
C ILE A 20 8.20 -1.41 -20.31
N GLY A 21 8.57 -0.38 -21.08
CA GLY A 21 8.34 -0.32 -22.53
C GLY A 21 7.08 0.40 -23.03
N GLU A 22 6.31 1.10 -22.19
CA GLU A 22 5.21 1.95 -22.69
C GLU A 22 5.73 3.35 -23.08
N SER A 23 6.29 3.48 -24.28
CA SER A 23 6.01 4.67 -25.09
C SER A 23 4.55 4.57 -25.52
N THR A 24 3.66 5.17 -24.73
CA THR A 24 2.30 5.61 -25.12
C THR A 24 1.77 5.01 -26.42
N THR A 25 1.18 3.81 -26.38
CA THR A 25 0.45 3.25 -27.54
C THR A 25 -0.79 4.11 -27.81
N HIS A 26 -0.63 5.07 -28.71
CA HIS A 26 -1.49 6.24 -28.93
C HIS A 26 -2.93 5.96 -29.39
N ASN A 27 -3.27 4.73 -29.81
CA ASN A 27 -4.51 4.47 -30.53
C ASN A 27 -5.69 3.97 -29.69
N GLU A 28 -5.50 3.09 -28.69
CA GLU A 28 -6.59 2.72 -27.77
C GLU A 28 -6.64 3.61 -26.52
N THR A 29 -5.50 4.19 -26.15
CA THR A 29 -5.38 5.12 -25.03
C THR A 29 -5.69 6.56 -25.43
N GLY A 30 -5.72 6.92 -26.72
CA GLY A 30 -5.87 8.33 -27.13
C GLY A 30 -7.16 9.01 -26.66
N LEU A 31 -8.31 8.34 -26.77
CA LEU A 31 -9.60 8.88 -26.32
C LEU A 31 -9.70 8.87 -24.79
N LEU A 32 -9.25 7.80 -24.14
CA LEU A 32 -9.22 7.69 -22.68
C LEU A 32 -8.27 8.72 -22.06
N ASN A 33 -7.10 8.94 -22.67
CA ASN A 33 -6.12 9.95 -22.27
C ASN A 33 -6.69 11.35 -22.47
N LYS A 34 -7.40 11.63 -23.57
CA LYS A 34 -8.10 12.91 -23.80
C LYS A 34 -9.21 13.15 -22.77
N ALA A 35 -10.00 12.13 -22.45
CA ALA A 35 -11.03 12.20 -21.44
C ALA A 35 -10.41 12.47 -20.06
N THR A 36 -9.35 11.73 -19.70
CA THR A 36 -8.62 11.89 -18.44
C THR A 36 -7.99 13.29 -18.33
N ALA A 37 -7.33 13.76 -19.39
CA ALA A 37 -6.76 15.10 -19.43
C ALA A 37 -7.83 16.20 -19.36
N SER A 38 -9.02 15.96 -19.92
CA SER A 38 -10.15 16.88 -19.80
C SER A 38 -10.72 16.90 -18.38
N ALA A 39 -10.85 15.73 -17.75
CA ALA A 39 -11.28 15.61 -16.36
C ALA A 39 -10.27 16.28 -15.41
N ALA A 40 -8.97 16.08 -15.61
CA ALA A 40 -7.92 16.74 -14.83
C ALA A 40 -7.99 18.27 -14.96
N ARG A 41 -8.18 18.78 -16.18
CA ARG A 41 -8.38 20.23 -16.41
C ARG A 41 -9.64 20.76 -15.75
N LEU A 42 -10.75 20.00 -15.79
CA LEU A 42 -11.98 20.39 -15.12
C LEU A 42 -11.81 20.41 -13.60
N TRP A 43 -11.12 19.42 -13.04
CA TRP A 43 -10.81 19.33 -11.61
C TRP A 43 -9.97 20.52 -11.15
N ALA A 44 -8.88 20.82 -11.86
CA ALA A 44 -8.04 21.97 -11.57
C ALA A 44 -8.82 23.30 -11.63
N ARG A 45 -9.74 23.44 -12.61
CA ARG A 45 -10.63 24.61 -12.71
C ARG A 45 -11.61 24.71 -11.55
N TRP A 46 -12.07 23.59 -10.98
CA TRP A 46 -12.95 23.58 -9.81
C TRP A 46 -12.18 23.90 -8.52
N GLU A 47 -10.95 23.41 -8.42
CA GLU A 47 -10.05 23.71 -7.30
C GLU A 47 -9.71 25.20 -7.22
N ALA A 48 -9.48 25.85 -8.36
CA ALA A 48 -9.19 27.29 -8.43
C ALA A 48 -10.35 28.20 -7.99
N LYS A 49 -11.56 27.67 -7.77
CA LYS A 49 -12.70 28.46 -7.30
C LYS A 49 -12.64 28.66 -5.79
N GLU A 50 -12.81 29.89 -5.33
CA GLU A 50 -12.77 30.21 -3.90
C GLU A 50 -13.97 29.65 -3.12
N LYS A 51 -15.17 29.62 -3.73
CA LYS A 51 -16.42 29.19 -3.09
C LYS A 51 -17.38 28.53 -4.10
N GLY A 52 -18.31 27.72 -3.58
CA GLY A 52 -19.40 27.12 -4.35
C GLY A 52 -19.49 25.60 -4.21
N TRP A 53 -20.52 24.99 -4.81
CA TRP A 53 -20.72 23.54 -4.75
C TRP A 53 -19.55 22.77 -5.41
N GLN A 54 -18.95 23.31 -6.48
CA GLN A 54 -17.78 22.72 -7.15
C GLN A 54 -16.58 22.65 -6.21
N ARG A 55 -16.34 23.72 -5.45
CA ARG A 55 -15.27 23.74 -4.44
C ARG A 55 -15.55 22.73 -3.33
N LYS A 56 -16.78 22.65 -2.84
CA LYS A 56 -17.19 21.62 -1.85
C LYS A 56 -16.99 20.19 -2.37
N VAL A 57 -17.28 19.93 -3.65
CA VAL A 57 -17.04 18.62 -4.29
C VAL A 57 -15.54 18.30 -4.34
N VAL A 58 -14.70 19.27 -4.70
CA VAL A 58 -13.24 19.10 -4.69
C VAL A 58 -12.73 18.88 -3.27
N ASP A 59 -13.17 19.68 -2.30
CA ASP A 59 -12.73 19.55 -0.90
C ASP A 59 -13.13 18.17 -0.32
N TYR A 60 -14.38 17.74 -0.56
CA TYR A 60 -14.84 16.41 -0.17
C TYR A 60 -14.07 15.31 -0.90
N GLY A 61 -13.86 15.46 -2.21
CA GLY A 61 -13.08 14.53 -3.03
C GLY A 61 -11.65 14.37 -2.52
N ASN A 62 -10.96 15.47 -2.18
CA ASN A 62 -9.62 15.47 -1.62
C ASN A 62 -9.60 14.81 -0.21
N VAL A 63 -10.62 15.03 0.62
CA VAL A 63 -10.78 14.31 1.89
C VAL A 63 -10.99 12.81 1.65
N ALA A 64 -11.84 12.44 0.71
CA ALA A 64 -12.12 11.05 0.38
C ALA A 64 -10.87 10.33 -0.17
N MET A 65 -10.12 10.97 -1.08
CA MET A 65 -8.88 10.42 -1.64
C MET A 65 -7.81 10.17 -0.57
N ARG A 66 -7.72 11.04 0.45
CA ARG A 66 -6.80 10.84 1.59
C ARG A 66 -7.16 9.64 2.46
N ARG A 67 -8.43 9.21 2.46
CA ARG A 67 -8.90 8.03 3.22
C ARG A 67 -8.67 6.71 2.49
N ILE A 68 -8.33 6.75 1.21
CA ILE A 68 -8.04 5.53 0.44
C ILE A 68 -6.77 4.90 1.00
N PRO A 69 -6.81 3.63 1.45
CA PRO A 69 -5.63 2.92 1.92
C PRO A 69 -4.52 2.93 0.88
N TYR A 70 -3.27 3.11 1.32
CA TYR A 70 -2.13 3.21 0.41
C TYR A 70 -1.94 1.95 -0.41
N GLU A 71 -2.32 0.80 0.16
CA GLU A 71 -2.39 -0.46 -0.57
C GLU A 71 -3.31 -0.23 -1.77
N GLU A 72 -4.57 0.23 -1.56
CA GLU A 72 -5.64 0.40 -2.58
C GLU A 72 -5.17 1.17 -3.79
N TRP A 73 -4.50 2.24 -3.51
CA TRP A 73 -4.00 3.12 -4.53
C TRP A 73 -2.75 2.62 -5.22
N GLY A 74 -1.84 1.92 -4.52
CA GLY A 74 -0.62 1.36 -5.12
C GLY A 74 -0.93 0.38 -6.27
N LEU A 75 -2.07 -0.30 -6.23
CA LEU A 75 -2.49 -1.19 -7.33
C LEU A 75 -2.89 -0.45 -8.61
N LYS A 76 -3.12 0.86 -8.56
CA LYS A 76 -3.38 1.66 -9.78
C LYS A 76 -2.25 1.50 -10.80
N SER A 77 -1.02 1.30 -10.31
CA SER A 77 0.15 1.07 -11.15
C SER A 77 0.07 -0.25 -11.93
N ILE A 78 -0.60 -1.27 -11.39
CA ILE A 78 -0.67 -2.61 -11.96
C ILE A 78 -1.68 -2.63 -13.11
N PRO A 79 -1.29 -3.10 -14.30
CA PRO A 79 -2.21 -3.20 -15.42
C PRO A 79 -3.33 -4.20 -15.14
N PRO A 80 -4.56 -3.95 -15.64
CA PRO A 80 -5.63 -4.93 -15.56
C PRO A 80 -5.31 -6.16 -16.43
N LEU A 81 -5.69 -7.36 -15.95
CA LEU A 81 -5.64 -8.58 -16.77
C LEU A 81 -6.71 -8.53 -17.87
N SER A 82 -6.31 -8.27 -19.10
CA SER A 82 -7.15 -8.54 -20.28
C SER A 82 -6.85 -9.95 -20.82
N SER A 83 -7.80 -10.54 -21.55
CA SER A 83 -7.58 -11.85 -22.19
C SER A 83 -6.37 -11.83 -23.12
N ARG A 84 -6.14 -10.71 -23.81
CA ARG A 84 -4.95 -10.47 -24.65
C ARG A 84 -3.66 -10.44 -23.82
N ARG A 85 -3.65 -9.75 -22.67
CA ARG A 85 -2.46 -9.73 -21.80
C ARG A 85 -2.15 -11.10 -21.22
N LYS A 86 -3.17 -11.90 -20.86
CA LYS A 86 -2.95 -13.29 -20.41
C LYS A 86 -2.24 -14.11 -21.47
N THR A 87 -2.67 -14.01 -22.73
CA THR A 87 -1.99 -14.73 -23.83
C THR A 87 -0.58 -14.18 -24.06
N ASP A 88 -0.41 -12.86 -24.02
CA ASP A 88 0.90 -12.23 -24.21
C ASP A 88 1.87 -12.63 -23.09
N GLU A 89 1.44 -12.69 -21.83
CA GLU A 89 2.25 -13.07 -20.66
C GLU A 89 2.56 -14.56 -20.60
N LEU A 90 1.67 -15.42 -21.12
CA LEU A 90 1.93 -16.86 -21.26
C LEU A 90 2.88 -17.17 -22.44
N GLN A 91 2.81 -16.37 -23.51
CA GLN A 91 3.68 -16.50 -24.69
C GLN A 91 5.04 -15.82 -24.49
N ALA A 92 5.07 -14.74 -23.69
CA ALA A 92 6.30 -14.09 -23.29
C ALA A 92 7.16 -15.09 -22.51
N LYS A 93 8.35 -15.39 -23.04
CA LYS A 93 9.33 -16.22 -22.34
C LYS A 93 9.93 -15.50 -21.12
N GLU A 94 9.79 -14.18 -21.05
CA GLU A 94 10.32 -13.37 -19.97
C GLU A 94 9.35 -13.32 -18.79
N LYS A 95 9.83 -13.78 -17.63
CA LYS A 95 9.11 -13.70 -16.37
C LYS A 95 9.09 -12.27 -15.86
N ILE A 96 8.04 -11.92 -15.13
CA ILE A 96 7.91 -10.62 -14.50
C ILE A 96 8.82 -10.58 -13.27
N GLU A 97 9.76 -9.64 -13.27
CA GLU A 97 10.68 -9.44 -12.15
C GLU A 97 9.93 -8.87 -10.93
N LEU A 98 10.04 -9.57 -9.80
CA LEU A 98 9.58 -9.14 -8.50
C LEU A 98 10.80 -8.69 -7.69
N VAL A 99 11.00 -7.38 -7.65
CA VAL A 99 12.18 -6.71 -7.09
C VAL A 99 11.95 -6.36 -5.62
N PHE A 100 12.89 -6.75 -4.76
CA PHE A 100 12.80 -6.53 -3.31
C PHE A 100 14.19 -6.29 -2.67
N PRO A 101 14.26 -5.65 -1.48
CA PRO A 101 15.50 -5.51 -0.73
C PRO A 101 15.86 -6.84 -0.05
N GLY A 102 16.87 -7.54 -0.56
CA GLY A 102 17.26 -8.87 -0.08
C GLY A 102 17.85 -8.87 1.34
N LYS A 103 18.43 -7.76 1.80
CA LYS A 103 19.01 -7.65 3.16
C LYS A 103 17.95 -7.62 4.27
N ILE A 104 16.75 -7.16 3.97
CA ILE A 104 15.67 -6.92 4.94
C ILE A 104 14.53 -7.91 4.74
N LEU A 105 14.26 -8.28 3.48
CA LEU A 105 13.20 -9.21 3.11
C LEU A 105 13.79 -10.52 2.57
N PRO A 106 13.74 -11.63 3.33
CA PRO A 106 14.26 -12.91 2.87
C PRO A 106 13.35 -13.50 1.78
N LEU A 107 13.97 -14.18 0.81
CA LEU A 107 13.30 -14.77 -0.35
C LEU A 107 12.07 -15.62 0.00
N ALA A 108 12.16 -16.41 1.08
CA ALA A 108 11.07 -17.28 1.54
C ALA A 108 9.78 -16.52 1.91
N LYS A 109 9.87 -15.24 2.27
CA LYS A 109 8.71 -14.41 2.66
C LYS A 109 8.15 -13.59 1.51
N VAL A 110 8.90 -13.40 0.44
CA VAL A 110 8.53 -12.56 -0.71
C VAL A 110 7.23 -13.06 -1.33
N GLU A 111 7.14 -14.36 -1.63
CA GLU A 111 5.94 -14.96 -2.23
C GLU A 111 4.74 -14.91 -1.28
N GLY A 112 4.98 -15.11 0.02
CA GLY A 112 3.94 -15.03 1.05
C GLY A 112 3.33 -13.63 1.14
N ILE A 113 4.17 -12.58 1.20
CA ILE A 113 3.72 -11.18 1.22
C ILE A 113 3.00 -10.83 -0.08
N ALA A 114 3.54 -11.23 -1.23
CA ALA A 114 2.89 -10.99 -2.52
C ALA A 114 1.49 -11.64 -2.58
N LYS A 115 1.35 -12.86 -2.06
CA LYS A 115 0.05 -13.55 -1.95
C LYS A 115 -0.90 -12.82 -1.02
N THR A 116 -0.46 -12.41 0.16
CA THR A 116 -1.26 -11.63 1.11
C THR A 116 -1.78 -10.35 0.46
N LEU A 117 -0.88 -9.53 -0.11
CA LEU A 117 -1.23 -8.29 -0.81
C LEU A 117 -2.21 -8.50 -1.97
N ALA A 118 -2.15 -9.65 -2.62
CA ALA A 118 -3.06 -9.98 -3.71
C ALA A 118 -4.44 -10.44 -3.19
N THR A 119 -4.50 -11.13 -2.04
CA THR A 119 -5.74 -11.66 -1.44
C THR A 119 -6.51 -10.67 -0.55
N GLU A 120 -5.83 -9.74 0.14
CA GLU A 120 -6.48 -8.75 1.02
C GLU A 120 -7.49 -7.87 0.26
N ARG A 121 -7.33 -7.77 -1.06
CA ARG A 121 -8.15 -6.97 -1.98
C ARG A 121 -9.50 -7.52 -2.32
N GLU A 122 -9.56 -8.83 -2.52
CA GLU A 122 -10.78 -9.50 -2.92
C GLU A 122 -11.85 -9.34 -1.84
N ASN A 123 -11.42 -9.38 -0.57
CA ASN A 123 -12.31 -9.22 0.58
C ASN A 123 -12.84 -7.80 0.77
N LEU A 124 -12.08 -6.75 0.44
CA LEU A 124 -12.55 -5.37 0.53
C LEU A 124 -13.48 -5.01 -0.63
N HIS A 125 -13.13 -5.40 -1.87
CA HIS A 125 -14.00 -5.18 -3.03
C HIS A 125 -15.33 -5.93 -2.87
N ARG A 126 -15.33 -7.16 -2.35
CA ARG A 126 -16.56 -7.93 -2.09
C ARG A 126 -17.47 -7.27 -1.07
N LYS A 127 -16.92 -6.63 -0.02
CA LYS A 127 -17.70 -5.93 1.02
C LYS A 127 -18.28 -4.61 0.50
N SER A 128 -17.54 -3.86 -0.31
CA SER A 128 -17.99 -2.58 -0.89
C SER A 128 -18.84 -2.75 -2.15
N MET A 129 -18.70 -3.85 -2.90
CA MET A 129 -19.49 -4.17 -4.08
C MET A 129 -20.98 -4.33 -3.74
N ILE A 130 -21.30 -4.85 -2.55
CA ILE A 130 -22.69 -4.94 -2.07
C ILE A 130 -23.32 -3.54 -2.01
N TRP A 131 -22.58 -2.53 -1.55
CA TRP A 131 -23.05 -1.14 -1.51
C TRP A 131 -23.10 -0.50 -2.90
N CYS A 132 -22.21 -0.86 -3.83
CA CYS A 132 -22.26 -0.42 -5.23
C CYS A 132 -23.46 -1.00 -6.00
N ILE A 133 -23.81 -2.26 -5.77
CA ILE A 133 -24.95 -2.95 -6.39
C ILE A 133 -26.28 -2.39 -5.85
N ILE A 134 -26.34 -2.11 -4.55
CA ILE A 134 -27.52 -1.47 -3.93
C ILE A 134 -27.66 0.00 -4.37
N GLY A 135 -26.53 0.69 -4.63
CA GLY A 135 -26.49 2.11 -4.99
C GLY A 135 -26.57 2.44 -6.49
N MET A 136 -26.39 1.50 -7.42
CA MET A 136 -26.48 1.73 -8.87
C MET A 136 -27.18 0.56 -9.59
N PRO A 137 -28.22 0.80 -10.41
CA PRO A 137 -28.95 -0.30 -11.04
C PRO A 137 -28.23 -0.97 -12.22
N ILE A 138 -27.16 -0.41 -12.82
CA ILE A 138 -26.56 -0.97 -14.07
C ILE A 138 -25.04 -0.73 -14.20
N THR A 139 -24.26 -0.90 -13.14
CA THR A 139 -22.79 -0.91 -13.27
C THR A 139 -22.16 -1.96 -12.36
N ILE A 140 -21.76 -3.08 -12.95
CA ILE A 140 -20.42 -3.72 -12.88
C ILE A 140 -20.57 -5.21 -13.26
N PRO A 141 -20.01 -5.62 -14.42
CA PRO A 141 -19.51 -6.97 -14.58
C PRO A 141 -18.04 -6.87 -14.99
N PHE A 142 -17.16 -6.56 -14.04
CA PHE A 142 -15.73 -6.73 -14.25
C PHE A 142 -15.12 -7.32 -12.99
N ALA A 143 -15.11 -8.65 -12.95
CA ALA A 143 -14.27 -9.42 -12.06
C ALA A 143 -12.80 -9.09 -12.40
N LEU A 144 -12.25 -8.07 -11.75
CA LEU A 144 -10.81 -7.85 -11.69
C LEU A 144 -10.24 -8.95 -10.79
N VAL A 145 -9.97 -10.11 -11.40
CA VAL A 145 -9.03 -11.08 -10.81
C VAL A 145 -7.74 -10.29 -10.60
N PRO A 146 -7.24 -10.16 -9.36
CA PRO A 146 -6.06 -9.35 -9.11
C PRO A 146 -4.90 -9.96 -9.90
N HIS A 147 -4.36 -9.15 -10.79
CA HIS A 147 -3.33 -9.53 -11.75
C HIS A 147 -2.18 -10.31 -11.10
N ILE A 148 -1.79 -9.92 -9.88
CA ILE A 148 -0.74 -10.57 -9.09
C ILE A 148 -1.10 -12.01 -8.70
N GLN A 149 -2.35 -12.32 -8.31
CA GLN A 149 -2.74 -13.70 -7.94
C GLN A 149 -2.56 -14.64 -9.13
N TRP A 150 -3.01 -14.22 -10.31
CA TRP A 150 -2.88 -15.00 -11.53
C TRP A 150 -1.41 -15.25 -11.90
N LEU A 151 -0.54 -14.24 -11.75
CA LEU A 151 0.90 -14.38 -11.97
C LEU A 151 1.57 -15.34 -10.99
N LEU A 152 1.18 -15.31 -9.71
CA LEU A 152 1.65 -16.25 -8.69
C LEU A 152 1.21 -17.69 -9.01
N GLU A 153 -0.06 -17.87 -9.39
CA GLU A 153 -0.62 -19.17 -9.75
C GLU A 153 0.11 -19.82 -10.93
N HIS A 154 0.49 -19.02 -11.93
CA HIS A 154 1.19 -19.49 -13.13
C HIS A 154 2.73 -19.47 -13.00
N LYS A 155 3.27 -19.16 -11.82
CA LYS A 155 4.72 -19.05 -11.55
C LYS A 155 5.46 -18.14 -12.55
N LEU A 156 4.79 -17.06 -12.95
CA LEU A 156 5.30 -16.06 -13.88
C LEU A 156 6.10 -14.96 -13.18
N LEU A 157 6.06 -14.92 -11.84
CA LEU A 157 6.91 -14.03 -11.05
C LEU A 157 8.30 -14.64 -10.85
N GLN A 158 9.33 -13.85 -11.11
CA GLN A 158 10.72 -14.18 -10.80
C GLN A 158 11.20 -13.26 -9.66
N PRO A 159 11.41 -13.79 -8.44
CA PRO A 159 11.96 -12.99 -7.36
C PRO A 159 13.40 -12.59 -7.68
N SER A 160 13.69 -11.29 -7.63
CA SER A 160 15.00 -10.71 -7.92
C SER A 160 15.42 -9.77 -6.78
N PRO A 161 16.39 -10.16 -5.92
CA PRO A 161 16.92 -9.23 -4.93
C PRO A 161 17.62 -8.06 -5.63
N SER A 162 17.46 -6.84 -5.11
CA SER A 162 18.07 -5.64 -5.70
C SER A 162 19.07 -4.98 -4.76
N GLU A 163 20.31 -4.89 -5.22
CA GLU A 163 21.36 -4.16 -4.53
C GLU A 163 21.07 -2.65 -4.42
N THR A 164 20.41 -2.07 -5.41
CA THR A 164 20.00 -0.66 -5.40
C THR A 164 19.04 -0.39 -4.26
N LEU A 165 18.02 -1.25 -4.08
CA LEU A 165 17.13 -1.15 -2.93
C LEU A 165 17.90 -1.37 -1.63
N ASP A 166 18.76 -2.38 -1.56
CA ASP A 166 19.56 -2.66 -0.36
C ASP A 166 20.44 -1.48 0.07
N LYS A 167 20.95 -0.69 -0.87
CA LYS A 167 21.68 0.56 -0.59
C LYS A 167 20.75 1.66 -0.07
N LEU A 168 19.59 1.83 -0.69
CA LEU A 168 18.59 2.84 -0.29
C LEU A 168 18.06 2.58 1.13
N TYR A 169 17.82 1.32 1.48
CA TYR A 169 17.45 0.95 2.84
C TYR A 169 18.63 0.97 3.84
N GLY A 170 19.86 0.81 3.36
CA GLY A 170 21.09 0.83 4.17
C GLY A 170 21.59 2.23 4.51
N CYS A 171 21.09 3.28 3.85
CA CYS A 171 21.53 4.65 4.06
C CYS A 171 20.82 5.27 5.28
N LYS A 172 21.44 5.17 6.46
CA LYS A 172 21.11 6.00 7.63
C LYS A 172 22.33 6.81 8.03
N GLU A 173 22.29 8.13 7.82
CA GLU A 173 23.17 9.03 8.55
C GLU A 173 22.85 8.91 10.05
N GLY A 174 23.82 8.46 10.85
CA GLY A 174 23.78 8.56 12.32
C GLY A 174 23.25 7.37 13.12
N GLN A 175 22.99 6.19 12.54
CA GLN A 175 22.58 5.00 13.31
C GLN A 175 23.66 3.90 13.27
N SER A 176 24.24 3.57 14.43
CA SER A 176 25.24 2.51 14.65
C SER A 176 24.78 1.14 14.12
N PRO A 177 25.70 0.18 13.88
CA PRO A 177 25.44 -1.06 13.15
C PRO A 177 24.57 -2.01 14.00
N HIS A 178 23.28 -1.78 14.01
CA HIS A 178 22.30 -2.77 14.47
C HIS A 178 22.11 -3.81 13.36
N PRO A 179 21.90 -5.10 13.70
CA PRO A 179 21.65 -6.13 12.70
C PRO A 179 20.49 -5.72 11.79
N PRO A 180 20.50 -6.10 10.50
CA PRO A 180 19.39 -5.81 9.61
C PRO A 180 18.12 -6.33 10.25
N VAL A 181 17.13 -5.45 10.47
CA VAL A 181 15.83 -5.87 11.00
C VAL A 181 15.20 -6.75 9.93
N VAL A 182 15.29 -8.06 10.09
CA VAL A 182 14.71 -9.03 9.16
C VAL A 182 13.21 -9.09 9.40
N ILE A 183 12.43 -8.88 8.34
CA ILE A 183 10.97 -8.91 8.43
C ILE A 183 10.52 -10.28 8.93
N GLY A 184 9.85 -10.30 10.09
CA GLY A 184 9.27 -11.46 10.75
C GLY A 184 10.23 -12.39 11.51
N GLU A 185 11.38 -11.92 11.97
CA GLU A 185 12.17 -12.59 13.03
C GLU A 185 11.76 -12.16 14.45
N GLY A 186 10.97 -11.08 14.58
CA GLY A 186 10.22 -10.80 15.80
C GLY A 186 8.83 -11.43 15.68
N GLY A 187 8.41 -12.20 16.69
CA GLY A 187 7.04 -12.75 16.73
C GLY A 187 5.98 -11.65 16.54
N GLU A 188 4.76 -12.05 16.19
CA GLU A 188 3.61 -11.17 15.91
C GLU A 188 3.28 -10.16 17.05
N ALA A 189 3.88 -10.35 18.23
CA ALA A 189 3.83 -9.47 19.40
C ALA A 189 4.88 -8.34 19.44
N ALA A 190 5.90 -8.34 18.56
CA ALA A 190 6.92 -7.30 18.53
C ALA A 190 6.33 -5.98 17.99
N LYS A 191 6.57 -4.87 18.70
CA LYS A 191 6.07 -3.54 18.32
C LYS A 191 6.44 -3.20 16.87
N GLU A 192 5.45 -2.80 16.08
CA GLU A 192 5.64 -2.42 14.68
C GLU A 192 6.60 -1.22 14.59
N LYS A 193 7.64 -1.33 13.75
CA LYS A 193 8.67 -0.30 13.59
C LYS A 193 8.77 0.14 12.14
N MET A 194 8.84 1.46 11.91
CA MET A 194 9.07 2.02 10.58
C MET A 194 10.46 1.65 10.04
N LEU A 195 10.51 1.29 8.76
CA LEU A 195 11.72 0.98 8.01
C LEU A 195 12.11 2.11 7.06
N LEU A 196 11.12 2.87 6.57
CA LEU A 196 11.30 4.04 5.71
C LEU A 196 10.84 5.31 6.41
N THR A 197 11.51 6.42 6.11
CA THR A 197 11.11 7.77 6.50
C THR A 197 10.64 8.58 5.31
N GLU A 198 9.85 9.63 5.55
CA GLU A 198 9.35 10.54 4.50
C GLU A 198 10.49 11.16 3.68
N GLU A 199 11.60 11.52 4.34
CA GLU A 199 12.79 12.09 3.70
C GLU A 199 13.40 11.14 2.65
N GLN A 200 13.37 9.83 2.92
CA GLN A 200 13.91 8.82 2.00
C GLN A 200 13.02 8.63 0.77
N ALA A 201 11.71 8.93 0.84
CA ALA A 201 10.76 8.67 -0.26
C ALA A 201 11.18 9.34 -1.58
N ARG A 202 11.72 10.57 -1.50
CA ARG A 202 12.24 11.30 -2.68
C ARG A 202 13.49 10.64 -3.26
N GLY A 203 14.42 10.22 -2.41
CA GLY A 203 15.62 9.48 -2.82
C GLY A 203 15.31 8.17 -3.54
N PHE A 204 14.26 7.45 -3.11
CA PHE A 204 13.76 6.26 -3.82
C PHE A 204 13.22 6.59 -5.21
N SER A 205 12.43 7.65 -5.33
CA SER A 205 11.87 8.09 -6.61
C SER A 205 12.97 8.50 -7.60
N GLU A 206 13.96 9.26 -7.15
CA GLU A 206 15.07 9.72 -7.99
C GLU A 206 15.97 8.56 -8.40
N THR A 207 16.34 7.69 -7.46
CA THR A 207 17.25 6.56 -7.72
C THR A 207 16.61 5.48 -8.60
N LEU A 208 15.30 5.27 -8.48
CA LEU A 208 14.58 4.30 -9.31
C LEU A 208 14.04 4.90 -10.62
N GLU A 209 14.20 6.21 -10.82
CA GLU A 209 13.65 6.96 -11.96
C GLU A 209 12.12 6.83 -12.07
N LEU A 210 11.43 6.83 -10.92
CA LEU A 210 9.98 6.63 -10.81
C LEU A 210 9.31 7.86 -10.17
N PRO A 211 9.06 8.95 -10.92
CA PRO A 211 8.54 10.20 -10.34
C PRO A 211 7.17 10.05 -9.66
N ALA A 212 6.33 9.13 -10.15
CA ALA A 212 5.03 8.85 -9.55
C ALA A 212 5.13 8.12 -8.21
N LEU A 213 6.24 7.42 -7.94
CA LEU A 213 6.43 6.61 -6.74
C LEU A 213 6.61 7.49 -5.49
N ALA A 214 7.17 8.70 -5.61
CA ALA A 214 7.41 9.58 -4.47
C ALA A 214 6.13 9.84 -3.66
N LEU A 215 5.07 10.29 -4.33
CA LEU A 215 3.79 10.61 -3.70
C LEU A 215 3.10 9.37 -3.11
N GLU A 216 3.28 8.22 -3.75
CA GLU A 216 2.72 6.96 -3.26
C GLU A 216 3.42 6.51 -1.98
N LEU A 217 4.74 6.63 -1.93
CA LEU A 217 5.54 6.36 -0.74
C LEU A 217 5.24 7.34 0.40
N GLU A 218 5.25 8.65 0.13
CA GLU A 218 4.98 9.69 1.15
C GLU A 218 3.63 9.43 1.84
N ARG A 219 2.56 9.21 1.06
CA ARG A 219 1.25 8.91 1.63
C ARG A 219 1.24 7.58 2.38
N ALA A 220 1.89 6.55 1.84
CA ALA A 220 1.93 5.24 2.48
C ALA A 220 2.64 5.30 3.83
N ILE A 221 3.80 5.95 3.90
CA ILE A 221 4.55 6.20 5.13
C ILE A 221 3.67 6.94 6.14
N TRP A 222 3.04 8.04 5.73
CA TRP A 222 2.16 8.81 6.60
C TRP A 222 1.00 7.97 7.17
N GLN A 223 0.35 7.15 6.35
CA GLN A 223 -0.75 6.29 6.80
C GLN A 223 -0.28 5.20 7.77
N VAL A 224 0.89 4.61 7.54
CA VAL A 224 1.46 3.60 8.43
C VAL A 224 1.91 4.23 9.76
N GLU A 225 2.59 5.37 9.73
CA GLU A 225 2.95 6.09 10.95
C GLU A 225 1.73 6.46 11.79
N GLU A 226 0.68 6.96 11.15
CA GLU A 226 -0.57 7.30 11.82
C GLU A 226 -1.26 6.08 12.41
N ALA A 227 -1.19 4.93 11.72
CA ALA A 227 -1.71 3.68 12.25
C ALA A 227 -0.91 3.17 13.46
N ILE A 228 0.42 3.24 13.41
CA ILE A 228 1.30 2.86 14.54
C ILE A 228 1.01 3.77 15.76
N LYS A 229 0.86 5.09 15.55
CA LYS A 229 0.49 6.04 16.62
C LYS A 229 -0.87 5.70 17.24
N LYS A 230 -1.87 5.34 16.41
CA LYS A 230 -3.19 4.90 16.88
C LYS A 230 -3.12 3.58 17.65
N GLU A 231 -2.32 2.63 17.19
CA GLU A 231 -2.10 1.37 17.91
C GLU A 231 -1.44 1.63 19.27
N ASP A 232 -0.36 2.42 19.32
CA ASP A 232 0.34 2.79 20.55
C ASP A 232 -0.58 3.49 21.57
N SER A 233 -1.35 4.48 21.11
CA SER A 233 -2.33 5.19 21.97
C SER A 233 -3.47 4.28 22.45
N SER A 234 -3.91 3.32 21.63
CA SER A 234 -4.92 2.34 22.05
C SER A 234 -4.38 1.35 23.08
N LEU A 235 -3.09 0.98 22.98
CA LEU A 235 -2.41 0.10 23.92
C LEU A 235 -2.18 0.80 25.27
N THR A 236 -1.77 2.07 25.27
CA THR A 236 -1.63 2.86 26.50
C THR A 236 -2.97 3.08 27.19
N ALA A 237 -4.04 3.39 26.45
CA ALA A 237 -5.39 3.53 27.00
C ALA A 237 -5.89 2.23 27.66
N LYS A 238 -5.69 1.07 27.01
CA LYS A 238 -6.04 -0.24 27.58
C LYS A 238 -5.24 -0.55 28.85
N LYS A 239 -3.94 -0.24 28.88
CA LYS A 239 -3.09 -0.45 30.05
C LYS A 239 -3.54 0.39 31.25
N ASN A 240 -3.90 1.65 31.01
CA ASN A 240 -4.40 2.55 32.05
C ASN A 240 -5.75 2.06 32.60
N ALA A 241 -6.69 1.69 31.73
CA ALA A 241 -8.00 1.14 32.15
C ALA A 241 -7.86 -0.15 32.98
N ASN A 242 -6.90 -1.03 32.63
CA ASN A 242 -6.67 -2.26 33.39
C ASN A 242 -6.04 -1.98 34.77
N SER A 243 -5.13 -1.01 34.87
CA SER A 243 -4.56 -0.58 36.16
C SER A 243 -5.58 0.08 37.08
N GLU A 244 -6.54 0.82 36.51
CA GLU A 244 -7.66 1.41 37.27
C GLU A 244 -8.61 0.33 37.79
N ALA A 245 -8.93 -0.67 36.97
CA ALA A 245 -9.77 -1.80 37.35
C ALA A 245 -9.13 -2.68 38.46
N GLU A 246 -7.83 -2.95 38.37
CA GLU A 246 -7.08 -3.69 39.41
C GLU A 246 -7.01 -2.92 40.73
N THR A 247 -6.82 -1.60 40.68
CA THR A 247 -6.79 -0.73 41.87
C THR A 247 -8.16 -0.66 42.56
N GLN A 248 -9.25 -0.66 41.78
CA GLN A 248 -10.63 -0.66 42.30
C GLN A 248 -10.96 -2.00 42.98
N SER A 249 -10.62 -3.12 42.36
CA SER A 249 -10.86 -4.47 42.90
C SER A 249 -10.09 -4.74 44.19
N GLN A 250 -8.85 -4.23 44.32
CA GLN A 250 -8.10 -4.29 45.57
C GLN A 250 -8.73 -3.43 46.68
N LYS A 251 -9.27 -2.24 46.36
CA LYS A 251 -9.98 -1.39 47.32
C LYS A 251 -11.26 -2.03 47.85
N ASP A 252 -12.03 -2.67 46.97
CA ASP A 252 -13.28 -3.34 47.36
C ASP A 252 -13.01 -4.58 48.23
N SER A 253 -11.94 -5.33 47.91
CA SER A 253 -11.51 -6.50 48.69
C SER A 253 -10.97 -6.17 50.09
N ILE A 254 -10.35 -4.98 50.27
CA ILE A 254 -9.88 -4.51 51.58
C ILE A 254 -11.05 -4.04 52.45
N LYS A 255 -12.11 -3.52 51.84
CA LYS A 255 -13.31 -3.03 52.54
C LYS A 255 -14.18 -4.18 53.10
N GLU A 256 -14.21 -5.32 52.42
CA GLU A 256 -14.97 -6.51 52.85
C GLU A 256 -14.34 -7.26 54.03
N LYS A 257 -13.01 -7.18 54.21
CA LYS A 257 -12.30 -7.86 55.33
C LYS A 257 -12.19 -7.03 56.61
N GLY A 258 -12.60 -5.76 56.56
CA GLY A 258 -12.53 -4.83 57.69
C GLY A 258 -13.87 -4.60 58.41
N SER A 259 -14.93 -5.33 58.05
CA SER A 259 -16.26 -5.23 58.66
C SER A 259 -16.66 -6.48 59.43
#